data_AF-A0A1Y1X2L1-F1
#
_entry.id   AF-A0A1Y1X2L1-F1
#
_cell.length_a   1.000
_cell.length_b   1.000
_cell.length_c   1.000
_cell.angle_alpha   90.00
_cell.angle_beta   90.00
_cell.angle_gamma   90.00
#
_symmetry.space_group_name_H-M   'P 1'
#
loop_
_entity.id
_entity.type
_entity.pdbx_description
1 polymer ?
#
loop_
_entity_poly.entity_id
_entity_poly.type
_entity_poly.pdbx_seq_one_letter_code
_entity_poly.pdbx_strand_id
1 'polypeptide(L)'
;MNINIRINLNLLSASNTTFSTFGFSSMIESLLKKKSPKYDIYFYDSSFISKYGPYLIDLQEWLPEEHINIYDQNIINQTCIYNDKLVGLPIVIQYTALYSNKELLDQYGKKIPQTWQELLETAKYIKENEKNLHNNTDLIGYNGLFSNYDDDDQGITSIYEFMYSFRKSVNSSFPDFYSKSATKSLEMMKTLKEEIASGLKHKFIYKYINILK
;
A
#
# COMPACT_ATOMS: atom_id res chain seq x y z
N MET A 1 14.28 3.92 33.49
CA MET A 1 13.94 2.59 34.05
C MET A 1 14.75 1.55 33.28
N ASN A 2 15.62 0.79 33.95
CA ASN A 2 16.45 -0.23 33.29
C ASN A 2 15.72 -1.58 33.44
N ILE A 3 14.93 -1.92 32.42
CA ILE A 3 14.17 -3.17 32.39
C ILE A 3 15.15 -4.26 31.96
N ASN A 4 15.40 -5.24 32.83
CA ASN A 4 16.32 -6.36 32.59
C ASN A 4 15.75 -7.36 31.57
N ILE A 5 15.55 -6.90 30.34
CA ILE A 5 14.95 -7.65 29.24
C ILE A 5 16.03 -7.86 28.16
N ARG A 6 16.16 -9.10 27.69
CA ARG A 6 17.02 -9.45 26.55
C ARG A 6 16.16 -9.74 25.34
N ILE A 7 16.28 -8.91 24.31
CA ILE A 7 15.59 -9.09 23.03
C ILE A 7 16.55 -9.77 22.05
N ASN A 8 16.11 -10.85 21.42
CA ASN A 8 16.82 -11.49 20.31
C ASN A 8 16.03 -11.34 19.02
N LEU A 9 16.46 -10.41 18.17
CA LEU A 9 15.80 -10.13 16.89
C LEU A 9 16.19 -11.19 15.85
N ASN A 10 15.19 -11.92 15.37
CA ASN A 10 15.37 -12.87 14.27
C ASN A 10 14.88 -12.24 12.98
N LEU A 11 15.78 -11.58 12.24
CA LEU A 11 15.47 -10.97 10.96
C LEU A 11 15.64 -12.00 9.84
N LEU A 12 14.59 -12.24 9.07
CA LEU A 12 14.66 -13.01 7.83
C LEU A 12 14.73 -12.05 6.64
N SER A 13 15.72 -12.24 5.78
CA SER A 13 16.01 -11.43 4.61
C SER A 13 16.53 -12.32 3.49
N ALA A 14 16.48 -11.85 2.24
CA ALA A 14 16.94 -12.64 1.08
C ALA A 14 18.39 -13.15 1.20
N SER A 15 19.22 -12.53 2.04
CA SER A 15 20.61 -12.96 2.27
C SER A 15 20.78 -14.06 3.33
N ASN A 16 19.76 -14.34 4.14
CA ASN A 16 19.88 -15.27 5.29
C ASN A 16 18.78 -16.35 5.34
N THR A 17 17.90 -16.41 4.33
CA THR A 17 16.88 -17.45 4.19
C THR A 17 17.09 -18.24 2.90
N THR A 18 16.88 -19.55 2.97
CA THR A 18 16.74 -20.43 1.79
C THR A 18 15.28 -20.53 1.31
N PHE A 19 14.33 -20.05 2.12
CA PHE A 19 12.92 -19.95 1.76
C PHE A 19 12.67 -18.69 0.92
N SER A 20 11.83 -18.80 -0.10
CA SER A 20 11.27 -17.60 -0.71
C SER A 20 10.51 -16.80 0.36
N THR A 21 10.52 -15.47 0.27
CA THR A 21 9.78 -14.58 1.18
C THR A 21 8.29 -14.92 1.25
N PHE A 22 7.76 -15.60 0.23
CA PHE A 22 6.38 -16.11 0.15
C PHE A 22 6.02 -17.15 1.22
N GLY A 23 6.99 -17.91 1.76
CA GLY A 23 6.74 -18.91 2.79
C GLY A 23 6.53 -18.33 4.20
N PHE A 24 6.83 -17.05 4.40
CA PHE A 24 6.87 -16.43 5.74
C PHE A 24 5.51 -16.39 6.42
N SER A 25 4.46 -15.98 5.70
CA SER A 25 3.11 -15.92 6.24
C SER A 25 2.58 -17.31 6.63
N SER A 26 2.82 -18.31 5.79
CA SER A 26 2.49 -19.72 6.07
C SER A 26 3.29 -20.29 7.25
N MET A 27 4.55 -19.89 7.39
CA MET A 27 5.39 -20.27 8.53
C MET A 27 4.83 -19.70 9.84
N ILE A 28 4.51 -18.40 9.90
CA ILE A 28 3.87 -17.79 11.07
C ILE A 28 2.58 -18.53 11.41
N GLU A 29 1.72 -18.75 10.41
CA GLU A 29 0.45 -19.45 10.62
C GLU A 29 0.66 -20.85 11.23
N SER A 30 1.63 -21.61 10.70
CA SER A 30 1.96 -22.95 11.21
C SER A 30 2.47 -22.92 12.65
N LEU A 31 3.32 -21.95 13.00
CA LEU A 31 3.87 -21.79 14.34
C LEU A 31 2.79 -21.41 15.35
N LEU A 32 1.91 -20.46 14.99
CA LEU A 32 0.78 -20.03 15.80
C LEU A 32 -0.21 -21.18 16.03
N LYS A 33 -0.60 -21.92 14.97
CA LYS A 33 -1.47 -23.10 15.06
C LYS A 33 -0.91 -24.17 15.99
N LYS A 34 0.41 -24.37 15.98
CA LYS A 34 1.10 -25.33 16.85
C LYS A 34 1.38 -24.81 18.25
N LYS A 35 1.02 -23.55 18.56
CA LYS A 35 1.38 -22.85 19.81
C LYS A 35 2.88 -22.98 20.11
N SER A 36 3.71 -22.79 19.09
CA SER A 36 5.15 -22.99 19.20
C SER A 36 5.77 -21.94 20.14
N PRO A 37 6.60 -22.33 21.12
CA PRO A 37 7.27 -21.40 22.03
C PRO A 37 8.53 -20.77 21.40
N LYS A 38 8.68 -20.84 20.07
CA LYS A 38 9.92 -20.43 19.39
C LYS A 38 10.10 -18.92 19.35
N TYR A 39 9.02 -18.17 19.25
CA TYR A 39 9.02 -16.72 19.19
C TYR A 39 7.90 -16.17 20.06
N ASP A 40 8.20 -15.11 20.80
CA ASP A 40 7.23 -14.43 21.66
C ASP A 40 6.49 -13.31 20.93
N ILE A 41 7.14 -12.68 19.94
CA ILE A 41 6.64 -11.53 19.19
C ILE A 41 6.74 -11.81 17.69
N TYR A 42 5.65 -11.57 16.98
CA TYR A 42 5.55 -11.71 15.53
C TYR A 42 5.31 -10.36 14.86
N PHE A 43 6.07 -10.07 13.81
CA PHE A 43 5.82 -8.94 12.93
C PHE A 43 5.10 -9.47 11.69
N TYR A 44 3.92 -8.93 11.40
CA TYR A 44 3.10 -9.37 10.28
C TYR A 44 2.25 -8.23 9.72
N ASP A 45 1.79 -8.39 8.49
CA ASP A 45 0.91 -7.42 7.83
C ASP A 45 -0.53 -7.55 8.36
N SER A 46 -1.21 -6.42 8.61
CA SER A 46 -2.57 -6.41 9.18
C SER A 46 -3.60 -7.18 8.35
N SER A 47 -3.38 -7.37 7.05
CA SER A 47 -4.23 -8.23 6.19
C SER A 47 -4.35 -9.67 6.68
N PHE A 48 -3.37 -10.16 7.47
CA PHE A 48 -3.39 -11.52 8.04
C PHE A 48 -4.13 -11.63 9.38
N ILE A 49 -4.72 -10.55 9.88
CA ILE A 49 -5.38 -10.54 11.20
C ILE A 49 -6.49 -11.60 11.32
N SER A 50 -7.22 -11.86 10.23
CA SER A 50 -8.25 -12.91 10.20
C SER A 50 -7.68 -14.33 10.34
N LYS A 51 -6.44 -14.55 9.90
CA LYS A 51 -5.72 -15.83 9.98
C LYS A 51 -4.99 -16.00 11.30
N TYR A 52 -4.40 -14.94 11.83
CA TYR A 52 -3.52 -15.00 13.01
C TYR A 52 -4.23 -14.66 14.32
N GLY A 53 -5.18 -13.74 14.28
CA GLY A 53 -5.97 -13.27 15.42
C GLY A 53 -6.51 -14.37 16.34
N PRO A 54 -7.01 -15.52 15.84
CA PRO A 54 -7.46 -16.63 16.68
C PRO A 54 -6.41 -17.20 17.66
N TYR A 55 -5.13 -16.99 17.37
CA TYR A 55 -4.00 -17.58 18.11
C TYR A 55 -3.20 -16.57 18.92
N LEU A 56 -3.53 -15.27 18.81
CA LEU A 56 -2.83 -14.19 19.49
C LEU A 56 -3.55 -13.83 20.79
N ILE A 57 -2.78 -13.30 21.75
CA ILE A 57 -3.31 -12.84 23.03
C ILE A 57 -4.04 -11.51 22.86
N ASP A 58 -4.95 -11.21 23.78
CA ASP A 58 -5.56 -9.88 23.86
C ASP A 58 -4.64 -8.95 24.66
N LEU A 59 -3.98 -8.02 23.98
CA LEU A 59 -3.05 -7.09 24.60
C LEU A 59 -3.73 -6.14 25.60
N GLN A 60 -5.05 -5.95 25.54
CA GLN A 60 -5.78 -5.15 26.54
C GLN A 60 -5.74 -5.79 27.93
N GLU A 61 -5.58 -7.11 28.03
CA GLU A 61 -5.44 -7.81 29.31
C GLU A 61 -4.04 -7.64 29.94
N TRP A 62 -3.05 -7.25 29.15
CA TRP A 62 -1.63 -7.26 29.54
C TRP A 62 -0.98 -5.88 29.56
N LEU A 63 -1.49 -4.94 28.77
CA LEU A 63 -0.95 -3.59 28.66
C LEU A 63 -1.84 -2.58 29.39
N PRO A 64 -1.25 -1.69 30.20
CA PRO A 64 -1.95 -0.51 30.70
C PRO A 64 -2.56 0.29 29.57
N GLU A 65 -3.78 0.80 29.80
CA GLU A 65 -4.51 1.61 28.81
C GLU A 65 -3.69 2.82 28.33
N GLU A 66 -2.91 3.42 29.23
CA GLU A 66 -1.99 4.52 28.91
C GLU A 66 -0.97 4.18 27.82
N HIS A 67 -0.53 2.92 27.71
CA HIS A 67 0.39 2.47 26.67
C HIS A 67 -0.31 2.18 25.35
N ILE A 68 -1.59 1.83 25.38
CA ILE A 68 -2.42 1.63 24.18
C ILE A 68 -2.81 3.00 23.60
N ASN A 69 -3.11 3.97 24.48
CA ASN A 69 -3.58 5.30 24.11
C ASN A 69 -2.50 6.21 23.50
N ILE A 70 -1.21 5.79 23.47
CA ILE A 70 -0.16 6.51 22.71
C ILE A 70 -0.32 6.34 21.20
N TYR A 71 -1.05 5.32 20.76
CA TYR A 71 -1.26 5.01 19.35
C TYR A 71 -2.55 5.66 18.81
N ASP A 72 -2.59 5.89 17.50
CA ASP A 72 -3.80 6.38 16.84
C ASP A 72 -4.91 5.32 16.93
N GLN A 73 -6.01 5.70 17.58
CA GLN A 73 -7.13 4.79 17.84
C GLN A 73 -7.87 4.39 16.57
N ASN A 74 -7.89 5.24 15.53
CA ASN A 74 -8.48 4.86 14.25
C ASN A 74 -7.66 3.76 13.58
N ILE A 75 -6.33 3.84 13.68
CA ILE A 75 -5.44 2.82 13.13
C ILE A 75 -5.62 1.51 13.89
N ILE A 76 -5.56 1.53 15.23
CA ILE A 76 -5.80 0.33 16.06
C ILE A 76 -7.12 -0.35 15.67
N ASN A 77 -8.21 0.42 15.64
CA ASN A 77 -9.54 -0.12 15.36
C ASN A 77 -9.67 -0.72 13.96
N GLN A 78 -8.91 -0.20 12.98
CA GLN A 78 -8.95 -0.69 11.61
C GLN A 78 -8.01 -1.86 11.35
N THR A 79 -6.87 -1.94 12.04
CA THR A 79 -5.78 -2.86 11.66
C THR A 79 -5.40 -3.89 12.72
N CYS A 80 -5.83 -3.73 13.97
CA CYS A 80 -5.29 -4.51 15.10
C CYS A 80 -6.36 -5.24 15.94
N ILE A 81 -7.65 -5.05 15.66
CA ILE A 81 -8.75 -5.70 16.40
C ILE A 81 -9.22 -6.98 15.70
N TYR A 82 -9.32 -8.08 16.46
CA TYR A 82 -9.93 -9.33 16.03
C TYR A 82 -10.94 -9.83 17.07
N ASN A 83 -12.22 -9.94 16.71
CA ASN A 83 -13.30 -10.35 17.62
C ASN A 83 -13.23 -9.60 18.98
N ASP A 84 -13.18 -8.27 18.92
CA ASP A 84 -13.08 -7.35 20.06
C ASP A 84 -11.75 -7.41 20.85
N LYS A 85 -10.78 -8.23 20.44
CA LYS A 85 -9.45 -8.33 21.08
C LYS A 85 -8.42 -7.48 20.37
N LEU A 86 -7.55 -6.80 21.13
CA LEU A 86 -6.37 -6.13 20.58
C LEU A 86 -5.25 -7.14 20.37
N VAL A 87 -5.13 -7.68 19.16
CA VAL A 87 -4.19 -8.78 18.87
C VAL A 87 -2.80 -8.31 18.38
N GLY A 88 -2.60 -7.00 18.26
CA GLY A 88 -1.32 -6.42 17.84
C GLY A 88 -1.26 -4.92 18.07
N LEU A 89 -0.09 -4.32 17.83
CA LEU A 89 0.13 -2.88 17.86
C LEU A 89 0.79 -2.43 16.55
N PRO A 90 0.45 -1.23 16.03
CA PRO A 90 1.05 -0.74 14.80
C PRO A 90 2.52 -0.36 15.04
N ILE A 91 3.40 -0.79 14.14
CA ILE A 91 4.84 -0.46 14.18
C ILE A 91 5.24 0.38 12.97
N VAL A 92 4.79 0.01 11.79
CA VAL A 92 5.01 0.76 10.54
C VAL A 92 3.67 0.93 9.85
N ILE A 93 3.38 2.15 9.42
CA ILE A 93 2.23 2.48 8.59
C ILE A 93 2.76 2.86 7.22
N GLN A 94 2.15 2.29 6.18
CA GLN A 94 2.48 2.58 4.79
C GLN A 94 1.25 3.19 4.12
N TYR A 95 1.49 4.19 3.27
CA TYR A 95 0.46 4.85 2.47
C TYR A 95 1.01 5.15 1.08
N THR A 96 0.13 5.06 0.08
CA THR A 96 0.45 5.43 -1.30
C THR A 96 0.26 6.93 -1.49
N ALA A 97 1.14 7.53 -2.29
CA ALA A 97 1.07 8.93 -2.67
C ALA A 97 1.23 9.08 -4.19
N LEU A 98 0.57 10.09 -4.76
CA LEU A 98 0.78 10.49 -6.14
C LEU A 98 2.05 11.33 -6.25
N TYR A 99 3.08 10.79 -6.89
CA TYR A 99 4.31 11.53 -7.20
C TYR A 99 4.18 12.24 -8.55
N SER A 100 4.52 13.52 -8.58
CA SER A 100 4.48 14.34 -9.79
C SER A 100 5.87 14.88 -10.12
N ASN A 101 6.25 14.86 -11.40
CA ASN A 101 7.50 15.50 -11.85
C ASN A 101 7.31 17.02 -11.85
N LYS A 102 7.83 17.68 -10.80
CA LYS A 102 7.68 19.12 -10.62
C LYS A 102 8.39 19.94 -11.71
N GLU A 103 9.52 19.46 -12.23
CA GLU A 103 10.26 20.16 -13.29
C GLU A 103 9.43 20.24 -14.58
N LEU A 104 8.79 19.13 -14.99
CA LEU A 104 7.88 19.13 -16.13
C LEU A 104 6.63 19.98 -15.88
N LEU A 105 6.06 19.93 -14.67
CA LEU A 105 4.92 20.78 -14.33
C LEU A 105 5.29 22.27 -14.44
N ASP A 106 6.43 22.68 -13.86
CA ASP A 106 6.89 24.07 -13.88
C ASP A 106 7.25 24.52 -15.31
N GLN A 107 7.93 23.67 -16.10
CA GLN A 107 8.27 23.94 -17.51
C GLN A 107 7.04 24.26 -18.36
N TYR A 108 5.93 23.56 -18.10
CA TYR A 108 4.68 23.71 -18.85
C TYR A 108 3.63 24.58 -18.15
N GLY A 109 3.99 25.25 -17.06
CA GLY A 109 3.09 26.13 -16.31
C GLY A 109 1.85 25.42 -15.75
N LYS A 110 1.99 24.14 -15.38
CA LYS A 110 0.92 23.30 -14.84
C LYS A 110 1.01 23.20 -13.32
N LYS A 111 -0.15 23.09 -12.67
CA LYS A 111 -0.23 22.81 -11.23
C LYS A 111 -0.21 21.31 -10.99
N ILE A 112 0.11 20.90 -9.76
CA ILE A 112 -0.05 19.51 -9.32
C ILE A 112 -1.55 19.15 -9.44
N PRO A 113 -1.91 18.06 -10.14
CA PRO A 113 -3.32 17.70 -10.33
C PRO A 113 -3.95 17.26 -9.01
N GLN A 114 -5.16 17.73 -8.75
CA GLN A 114 -5.96 17.39 -7.57
C GLN A 114 -7.08 16.39 -7.88
N THR A 115 -7.36 16.15 -9.16
CA THR A 115 -8.35 15.17 -9.62
C THR A 115 -7.77 14.27 -10.72
N TRP A 116 -8.38 13.09 -10.91
CA TRP A 116 -8.00 12.19 -12.01
C TRP A 116 -8.19 12.83 -13.40
N GLN A 117 -9.19 13.69 -13.55
CA GLN A 117 -9.42 14.42 -14.79
C GLN A 117 -8.31 15.45 -15.05
N GLU A 118 -7.91 16.21 -14.03
CA GLU A 118 -6.78 17.15 -14.13
C GLU A 118 -5.47 16.42 -14.42
N LEU A 119 -5.26 15.25 -13.80
CA LEU A 119 -4.11 14.40 -14.07
C LEU A 119 -4.10 13.96 -15.54
N LEU A 120 -5.24 13.48 -16.05
CA LEU A 120 -5.38 13.06 -17.44
C LEU A 120 -5.06 14.20 -18.41
N GLU A 121 -5.69 15.37 -18.24
CA GLU A 121 -5.50 16.52 -19.10
C GLU A 121 -4.06 17.06 -19.06
N THR A 122 -3.49 17.15 -17.86
CA THR A 122 -2.12 17.61 -17.64
C THR A 122 -1.12 16.66 -18.29
N ALA A 123 -1.28 15.35 -18.08
CA ALA A 123 -0.40 14.34 -18.65
C ALA A 123 -0.49 14.31 -20.18
N LYS A 124 -1.69 14.38 -20.77
CA LYS A 124 -1.87 14.47 -22.23
C LYS A 124 -1.18 15.71 -22.79
N TYR A 125 -1.39 16.87 -22.15
CA TYR A 125 -0.78 18.13 -22.59
C TYR A 125 0.75 18.05 -22.58
N ILE A 126 1.35 17.62 -21.47
CA ILE A 126 2.81 17.55 -21.35
C ILE A 126 3.39 16.54 -22.35
N LYS A 127 2.79 15.35 -22.46
CA LYS A 127 3.26 14.30 -23.38
C LYS A 127 3.20 14.72 -24.85
N GLU A 128 2.14 15.42 -25.26
CA GLU A 128 2.01 15.95 -26.62
C GLU A 128 3.07 17.04 -26.89
N ASN A 129 3.31 17.93 -25.92
CA ASN A 129 4.33 18.98 -26.07
C ASN A 129 5.76 18.41 -26.07
N GLU A 130 6.06 17.46 -25.20
CA GLU A 130 7.37 16.78 -25.14
C GLU A 130 7.65 16.03 -26.45
N LYS A 131 6.63 15.39 -27.03
CA LYS A 131 6.72 14.80 -28.36
C LYS A 131 6.98 15.85 -29.45
N ASN A 132 6.24 16.96 -29.46
CA ASN A 132 6.31 17.94 -30.53
C ASN A 132 7.56 18.85 -30.47
N LEU A 133 8.02 19.20 -29.27
CA LEU A 133 9.14 20.11 -29.04
C LEU A 133 10.49 19.39 -28.92
N HIS A 134 10.48 18.15 -28.41
CA HIS A 134 11.71 17.42 -28.07
C HIS A 134 11.79 16.04 -28.72
N ASN A 135 10.82 15.65 -29.56
CA ASN A 135 10.70 14.30 -30.14
C ASN A 135 10.73 13.19 -29.08
N ASN A 136 10.31 13.51 -27.85
CA ASN A 136 10.30 12.58 -26.73
C ASN A 136 9.01 11.75 -26.76
N THR A 137 9.10 10.55 -27.32
CA THR A 137 7.97 9.60 -27.42
C THR A 137 7.89 8.61 -26.26
N ASP A 138 8.91 8.60 -25.40
CA ASP A 138 9.05 7.60 -24.33
C ASP A 138 8.41 8.05 -23.00
N LEU A 139 7.94 9.29 -22.94
CA LEU A 139 7.30 9.82 -21.73
C LEU A 139 6.00 9.09 -21.40
N ILE A 140 5.91 8.62 -20.15
CA ILE A 140 4.74 7.99 -19.58
C ILE A 140 4.02 9.01 -18.70
N GLY A 141 2.73 9.25 -18.98
CA GLY A 141 1.94 10.25 -18.27
C GLY A 141 1.41 9.79 -16.91
N TYR A 142 1.27 8.48 -16.71
CA TYR A 142 0.83 7.89 -15.44
C TYR A 142 1.29 6.44 -15.31
N ASN A 143 1.76 6.06 -14.12
CA ASN A 143 2.04 4.68 -13.74
C ASN A 143 1.23 4.33 -12.49
N GLY A 144 0.20 3.51 -12.66
CA GLY A 144 -0.67 3.06 -11.57
C GLY A 144 -0.22 1.76 -10.91
N LEU A 145 1.04 1.34 -11.07
CA LEU A 145 1.62 0.13 -10.47
C LEU A 145 0.83 -1.16 -10.77
N PHE A 146 0.18 -1.22 -11.93
CA PHE A 146 -0.47 -2.43 -12.41
C PHE A 146 0.60 -3.41 -12.93
N SER A 147 0.97 -4.33 -12.05
CA SER A 147 1.92 -5.39 -12.33
C SER A 147 1.29 -6.55 -13.11
N ASN A 148 2.10 -7.23 -13.92
CA ASN A 148 1.71 -8.45 -14.63
C ASN A 148 2.33 -9.70 -13.99
N TYR A 149 2.94 -9.55 -12.82
CA TYR A 149 3.43 -10.70 -12.08
C TYR A 149 2.27 -11.29 -11.30
N ASP A 150 2.02 -12.59 -11.51
CA ASP A 150 0.91 -13.33 -10.88
C ASP A 150 1.00 -13.35 -9.35
N ASP A 151 2.15 -12.98 -8.78
CA ASP A 151 2.46 -13.01 -7.35
C ASP A 151 2.55 -11.61 -6.71
N ASP A 152 1.99 -10.57 -7.34
CA ASP A 152 2.09 -9.17 -6.89
C ASP A 152 0.73 -8.58 -6.50
N ASP A 153 0.55 -8.27 -5.21
CA ASP A 153 -0.66 -7.65 -4.66
C ASP A 153 -0.75 -6.13 -4.93
N GLN A 154 0.32 -5.50 -5.45
CA GLN A 154 0.36 -4.04 -5.65
C GLN A 154 -0.68 -3.54 -6.65
N GLY A 155 -0.96 -4.34 -7.68
CA GLY A 155 -2.01 -4.02 -8.66
C GLY A 155 -3.39 -4.01 -8.02
N ILE A 156 -3.67 -4.95 -7.11
CA ILE A 156 -4.92 -5.01 -6.35
C ILE A 156 -5.04 -3.79 -5.44
N THR A 157 -4.00 -3.47 -4.67
CA THR A 157 -3.95 -2.27 -3.82
C THR A 157 -4.29 -1.00 -4.60
N SER A 158 -3.64 -0.82 -5.76
CA SER A 158 -3.86 0.32 -6.64
C SER A 158 -5.31 0.39 -7.14
N ILE A 159 -5.94 -0.75 -7.47
CA ILE A 159 -7.36 -0.79 -7.84
C ILE A 159 -8.24 -0.35 -6.67
N TYR A 160 -8.01 -0.87 -5.46
CA TYR A 160 -8.79 -0.51 -4.27
C TYR A 160 -8.67 0.99 -3.94
N GLU A 161 -7.46 1.54 -3.96
CA GLU A 161 -7.24 2.98 -3.73
C GLU A 161 -7.93 3.84 -4.79
N PHE A 162 -7.85 3.43 -6.06
CA PHE A 162 -8.50 4.11 -7.15
C PHE A 162 -10.03 4.09 -6.97
N MET A 163 -10.62 2.93 -6.69
CA MET A 163 -12.06 2.83 -6.39
C MET A 163 -12.45 3.69 -5.18
N TYR A 164 -11.66 3.65 -4.10
CA TYR A 164 -11.91 4.42 -2.88
C TYR A 164 -11.87 5.93 -3.11
N SER A 165 -11.09 6.41 -4.08
CA SER A 165 -11.06 7.83 -4.46
C SER A 165 -12.37 8.34 -5.11
N PHE A 166 -13.22 7.44 -5.61
CA PHE A 166 -14.55 7.75 -6.20
C PHE A 166 -15.70 7.66 -5.19
N ARG A 167 -15.40 7.51 -3.90
CA ARG A 167 -16.40 7.57 -2.83
C ARG A 167 -17.11 8.92 -2.82
N LYS A 168 -18.36 8.93 -2.35
CA LYS A 168 -19.24 10.12 -2.42
C LYS A 168 -18.72 11.31 -1.59
N SER A 169 -18.03 11.04 -0.50
CA SER A 169 -17.44 12.04 0.39
C SER A 169 -16.27 11.44 1.16
N VAL A 170 -15.44 12.28 1.79
CA VAL A 170 -14.28 11.82 2.56
C VAL A 170 -14.64 10.82 3.67
N ASN A 171 -15.83 10.93 4.25
CA ASN A 171 -16.34 10.08 5.33
C ASN A 171 -17.13 8.85 4.84
N SER A 172 -17.27 8.68 3.53
CA SER A 172 -17.98 7.52 2.98
C SER A 172 -17.12 6.25 3.08
N SER A 173 -17.78 5.12 3.33
CA SER A 173 -17.16 3.79 3.25
C SER A 173 -16.68 3.49 1.83
N PHE A 174 -15.95 2.38 1.70
CA PHE A 174 -15.58 1.85 0.39
C PHE A 174 -16.82 1.70 -0.52
N PRO A 175 -16.75 2.14 -1.79
CA PRO A 175 -17.87 1.98 -2.71
C PRO A 175 -18.25 0.52 -2.93
N ASP A 176 -19.54 0.21 -2.93
CA ASP A 176 -20.01 -1.11 -3.36
C ASP A 176 -19.56 -1.40 -4.80
N PHE A 177 -19.14 -2.64 -5.06
CA PHE A 177 -18.56 -3.05 -6.35
C PHE A 177 -19.53 -2.89 -7.53
N TYR A 178 -20.84 -2.91 -7.30
CA TYR A 178 -21.88 -2.71 -8.31
C TYR A 178 -22.40 -1.27 -8.36
N SER A 179 -21.82 -0.36 -7.58
CA SER A 179 -22.24 1.03 -7.52
C SER A 179 -21.77 1.84 -8.74
N LYS A 180 -22.48 2.95 -9.02
CA LYS A 180 -22.06 3.93 -10.04
C LYS A 180 -20.67 4.52 -9.75
N SER A 181 -20.28 4.64 -8.49
CA SER A 181 -18.93 5.11 -8.11
C SER A 181 -17.86 4.10 -8.53
N ALA A 182 -18.10 2.81 -8.28
CA ALA A 182 -17.22 1.75 -8.75
C ALA A 182 -17.13 1.74 -10.29
N THR A 183 -18.25 1.79 -11.00
CA THR A 183 -18.25 1.88 -12.48
C THR A 183 -17.42 3.07 -12.99
N LYS A 184 -17.65 4.28 -12.46
CA LYS A 184 -16.91 5.49 -12.87
C LYS A 184 -15.41 5.37 -12.61
N SER A 185 -15.03 4.77 -11.48
CA SER A 185 -13.62 4.55 -11.16
C SER A 185 -12.93 3.63 -12.16
N LEU A 186 -13.58 2.53 -12.55
CA LEU A 186 -13.04 1.61 -13.54
C LEU A 186 -13.02 2.21 -14.96
N GLU A 187 -14.02 3.01 -15.33
CA GLU A 187 -14.04 3.77 -16.58
C GLU A 187 -12.87 4.75 -16.64
N MET A 188 -12.66 5.57 -15.61
CA MET A 188 -11.53 6.51 -15.56
C MET A 188 -10.18 5.77 -15.57
N MET A 189 -10.05 4.68 -14.82
CA MET A 189 -8.83 3.87 -14.81
C MET A 189 -8.52 3.32 -16.21
N LYS A 190 -9.54 2.85 -16.94
CA LYS A 190 -9.41 2.43 -18.34
C LYS A 190 -8.97 3.60 -19.22
N THR A 191 -9.57 4.78 -19.08
CA THR A 191 -9.19 5.98 -19.84
C THR A 191 -7.72 6.35 -19.59
N LEU A 192 -7.27 6.40 -18.33
CA LEU A 192 -5.86 6.68 -18.00
C LEU A 192 -4.91 5.67 -18.64
N LYS A 193 -5.28 4.38 -18.60
CA LYS A 193 -4.50 3.30 -19.21
C LYS A 193 -4.38 3.47 -20.72
N GLU A 194 -5.47 3.79 -21.40
CA GLU A 194 -5.51 3.89 -22.87
C GLU A 194 -4.85 5.16 -23.40
N GLU A 195 -4.95 6.27 -22.66
CA GLU A 195 -4.56 7.58 -23.18
C GLU A 195 -3.17 8.04 -22.75
N ILE A 196 -2.76 7.77 -21.51
CA ILE A 196 -1.54 8.38 -20.94
C ILE A 196 -0.54 7.39 -20.35
N ALA A 197 -0.98 6.21 -19.93
CA ALA A 197 -0.07 5.20 -19.39
C ALA A 197 0.75 4.52 -20.49
N SER A 198 1.91 3.96 -20.12
CA SER A 198 2.50 2.88 -20.90
C SER A 198 1.58 1.67 -20.76
N GLY A 199 1.29 0.95 -21.85
CA GLY A 199 0.68 -0.39 -21.73
C GLY A 199 1.55 -1.36 -20.88
N LEU A 200 1.34 -2.67 -21.04
CA LEU A 200 2.01 -3.75 -20.26
C LEU A 200 3.56 -3.81 -20.35
N LYS A 201 4.22 -2.80 -20.93
CA LYS A 201 5.68 -2.68 -21.09
C LYS A 201 6.39 -2.24 -19.80
N HIS A 202 6.04 -2.81 -18.65
CA HIS A 202 6.87 -2.64 -17.45
C HIS A 202 7.54 -3.96 -17.09
N LYS A 203 8.85 -4.02 -17.31
CA LYS A 203 9.72 -4.89 -16.50
C LYS A 203 9.93 -4.14 -15.19
N PHE A 204 9.64 -4.79 -14.08
CA PHE A 204 10.12 -4.34 -12.77
C PHE A 204 11.63 -4.15 -12.87
N ILE A 205 12.10 -2.91 -12.98
CA ILE A 205 13.47 -2.59 -12.62
C ILE A 205 13.39 -2.25 -11.14
N TYR A 206 14.05 -3.07 -10.32
CA TYR A 206 14.27 -2.85 -8.87
C TYR A 206 15.11 -1.57 -8.58
N LYS A 207 14.94 -0.50 -9.35
CA LYS A 207 15.50 0.84 -9.10
C LYS A 207 14.35 1.80 -8.75
N TYR A 208 13.71 1.56 -7.62
CA TYR A 208 13.19 2.69 -6.85
C TYR A 208 14.38 3.30 -6.10
N ILE A 209 14.97 4.32 -6.72
CA ILE A 209 15.78 5.29 -5.99
C ILE A 209 14.78 6.11 -5.18
N ASN A 210 14.66 5.78 -3.88
CA ASN A 210 14.37 6.80 -2.87
C ASN A 210 15.44 7.88 -2.98
N ILE A 211 15.05 9.18 -3.00
CA ILE A 211 15.81 10.48 -3.02
C ILE A 211 15.13 11.40 -4.08
N LEU A 212 14.57 12.60 -3.85
CA LEU A 212 14.60 13.70 -2.85
C LEU A 212 13.21 14.38 -2.80
N LYS A 213 12.73 15.07 -1.75
CA LYS A 213 13.34 15.71 -0.57
C LYS A 213 12.62 15.24 0.70
#